data_AF-A0A838EH32-F1
#
_entry.id   AF-A0A838EH32-F1
#
_cell.length_a   1.000
_cell.length_b   1.000
_cell.length_c   1.000
_cell.angle_alpha   90.00
_cell.angle_beta   90.00
_cell.angle_gamma   90.00
#
_symmetry.space_group_name_H-M   'P 1'
#
loop_
_entity.id
_entity.type
_entity.pdbx_description
1 polymer ?
#
loop_
_entity_poly.entity_id
_entity_poly.type
_entity_poly.pdbx_seq_one_letter_code
_entity_poly.pdbx_strand_id
1 'polypeptide(L)' 'MPGMDGLELLTRIRELRPETPVILITGHGEHDLAIKALRGGAYDYIQKPIDRDTFVAAL' A
#
# COMPACT_ATOMS: atom_id res chain seq x y z
N MET A 1 -1.06 -2.86 -11.90
CA MET A 1 -1.13 -4.11 -12.70
C MET A 1 -2.16 -3.89 -13.78
N PRO A 2 -1.99 -4.36 -15.03
CA PRO A 2 -3.06 -4.21 -16.02
C PRO A 2 -4.29 -4.99 -15.52
N GLY A 3 -5.37 -4.26 -15.24
CA GLY A 3 -6.67 -4.82 -14.83
C GLY A 3 -6.97 -4.87 -13.33
N MET A 4 -6.06 -4.48 -12.43
CA MET A 4 -6.35 -4.40 -10.99
C MET A 4 -5.57 -3.28 -10.31
N ASP A 5 -6.29 -2.45 -9.55
CA ASP A 5 -5.73 -1.36 -8.75
C ASP A 5 -5.20 -1.88 -7.40
N GLY A 6 -4.17 -1.21 -6.85
CA GLY A 6 -3.58 -1.57 -5.57
C GLY A 6 -4.56 -1.47 -4.39
N LEU A 7 -5.51 -0.52 -4.45
CA LEU A 7 -6.55 -0.37 -3.43
C LEU A 7 -7.60 -1.49 -3.49
N GLU A 8 -7.93 -1.96 -4.70
CA GLU A 8 -8.84 -3.09 -4.89
C GLU A 8 -8.21 -4.37 -4.33
N LEU A 9 -6.91 -4.57 -4.58
CA LEU A 9 -6.15 -5.68 -4.00
C LEU A 9 -6.10 -5.60 -2.47
N LEU A 10 -5.85 -4.41 -1.91
CA LEU A 10 -5.86 -4.19 -0.45
C LEU A 10 -7.19 -4.63 0.15
N THR A 11 -8.31 -4.19 -0.44
CA THR A 11 -9.66 -4.54 0.01
C THR A 11 -9.84 -6.06 0.03
N ARG A 12 -9.44 -6.73 -1.05
CA ARG A 12 -9.59 -8.18 -1.18
C ARG A 12 -8.69 -8.96 -0.21
N ILE A 13 -7.47 -8.50 0.06
CA ILE A 13 -6.59 -9.10 1.07
C ILE A 13 -7.24 -8.98 2.45
N ARG A 14 -7.81 -7.82 2.78
CA ARG A 14 -8.46 -7.61 4.08
C ARG A 14 -9.69 -8.48 4.28
N GLU A 15 -10.47 -8.73 3.23
CA GLU A 15 -11.61 -9.64 3.28
C GLU A 15 -11.18 -11.10 3.48
N LEU A 16 -10.10 -11.54 2.81
CA LEU A 16 -9.66 -12.93 2.83
C LEU A 16 -8.79 -13.26 4.06
N ARG A 17 -7.94 -12.33 4.48
CA ARG A 17 -6.96 -12.49 5.57
C ARG A 17 -6.72 -11.14 6.28
N PRO A 18 -7.64 -10.71 7.15
CA PRO A 18 -7.61 -9.38 7.79
C PRO A 18 -6.35 -9.11 8.63
N GLU A 19 -5.70 -10.16 9.12
CA GLU A 19 -4.47 -10.08 9.94
C GLU A 19 -3.19 -9.92 9.10
N THR A 20 -3.28 -9.93 7.76
CA THR A 20 -2.09 -9.79 6.91
C THR A 20 -1.70 -8.31 6.82
N PRO A 21 -0.53 -7.89 7.33
CA PRO A 21 -0.05 -6.53 7.16
C PRO A 21 0.26 -6.29 5.68
N VAL A 22 -0.28 -5.20 5.13
CA VAL A 22 -0.10 -4.81 3.73
C VAL A 22 0.59 -3.46 3.67
N ILE A 23 1.71 -3.38 2.98
CA ILE A 23 2.42 -2.13 2.68
C ILE A 23 2.21 -1.81 1.21
N LEU A 24 1.68 -0.62 0.92
CA LEU A 24 1.42 -0.21 -0.47
C LEU A 24 2.64 0.50 -1.06
N ILE A 25 3.02 0.19 -2.30
CA ILE A 25 4.13 0.87 -2.98
C ILE A 25 3.61 1.62 -4.21
N THR A 26 3.67 2.96 -4.20
CA THR A 26 3.08 3.83 -5.23
C THR A 26 4.11 4.71 -5.97
N GLY A 27 3.76 5.17 -7.18
CA GLY A 27 4.53 6.10 -8.02
C GLY A 27 4.37 7.57 -7.65
N HIS A 28 5.03 8.46 -8.41
CA HIS A 28 5.03 9.91 -8.15
C HIS A 28 3.64 10.53 -8.35
N GLY A 29 3.13 11.25 -7.35
CA GLY A 29 1.91 12.07 -7.46
C GLY A 29 0.64 11.52 -6.79
N GLU A 30 0.73 10.44 -6.00
CA GLU A 30 -0.45 9.74 -5.47
C GLU A 30 -0.63 9.88 -3.94
N HIS A 31 -0.43 11.07 -3.37
CA HIS A 31 -0.68 11.30 -1.92
C HIS A 31 -2.11 10.94 -1.50
N ASP A 32 -3.09 11.24 -2.34
CA ASP A 32 -4.49 10.87 -2.07
C ASP A 32 -4.69 9.35 -2.03
N LEU A 33 -3.90 8.60 -2.82
CA LEU A 33 -3.95 7.15 -2.82
C LEU A 33 -3.36 6.58 -1.54
N ALA A 34 -2.26 7.16 -1.06
CA ALA A 34 -1.67 6.81 0.24
C ALA A 34 -2.67 7.00 1.39
N ILE A 35 -3.37 8.14 1.41
CA ILE A 35 -4.41 8.42 2.41
C ILE A 35 -5.55 7.39 2.32
N LYS A 36 -6.00 7.08 1.10
CA LYS A 36 -7.04 6.06 0.88
C LYS A 36 -6.59 4.66 1.33
N ALA A 37 -5.33 4.29 1.08
CA ALA A 37 -4.77 3.02 1.49
C ALA A 37 -4.72 2.88 3.01
N LEU A 38 -4.20 3.89 3.70
CA LEU A 38 -4.15 3.92 5.18
C LEU A 38 -5.56 3.85 5.77
N ARG A 39 -6.52 4.61 5.23
CA ARG A 39 -7.94 4.53 5.65
C ARG A 39 -8.56 3.16 5.36
N GLY A 40 -8.14 2.50 4.29
CA GLY A 40 -8.51 1.13 3.95
C GLY A 40 -7.87 0.07 4.85
N GLY A 41 -6.92 0.45 5.70
CA GLY A 41 -6.17 -0.42 6.61
C GLY A 41 -4.96 -1.09 5.97
N ALA A 42 -4.33 -0.43 5.01
CA ALA A 42 -2.91 -0.65 4.78
C ALA A 42 -2.15 -0.30 6.07
N TYR A 43 -1.11 -1.08 6.36
CA TYR A 43 -0.23 -0.85 7.48
C TYR A 43 0.64 0.39 7.26
N ASP A 44 1.19 0.51 6.06
CA ASP A 44 2.01 1.65 5.65
C ASP A 44 1.99 1.81 4.11
N TYR A 45 2.64 2.87 3.62
CA TYR A 45 2.92 3.05 2.21
C TYR A 45 4.35 3.55 1.97
N ILE A 46 4.91 3.18 0.82
CA ILE A 46 6.23 3.60 0.37
C ILE A 46 6.09 4.24 -1.00
N GLN A 47 6.64 5.45 -1.14
CA GLN A 47 6.68 6.16 -2.41
C GLN A 47 7.89 5.72 -3.25
N LYS A 48 7.73 5.58 -4.56
CA LYS A 48 8.82 5.36 -5.51
C LYS A 48 9.53 6.69 -5.84
N PRO A 49 10.85 6.66 -6.10
CA PRO A 49 11.74 5.50 -6.04
C PRO A 49 11.92 5.00 -4.59
N ILE A 50 11.97 3.68 -4.41
CA ILE A 50 12.07 3.07 -3.08
C ILE A 50 13.46 3.39 -2.53
N ASP A 51 13.49 4.18 -1.47
CA ASP A 51 14.67 4.39 -0.66
C ASP A 51 14.87 3.20 0.29
N ARG A 52 16.12 2.73 0.43
CA ARG A 52 16.43 1.51 1.19
C ARG A 52 16.16 1.69 2.67
N ASP A 53 16.50 2.84 3.23
CA ASP A 53 16.33 3.11 4.66
C ASP A 53 14.83 3.20 4.99
N THR A 54 14.05 3.83 4.11
CA THR A 54 12.59 3.90 4.22
C THR A 54 11.94 2.51 4.14
N PHE A 55 12.43 1.63 3.27
CA PHE A 55 11.92 0.26 3.16
C PHE A 55 12.20 -0.57 4.42
N VAL A 56 13.40 -0.45 5.00
CA VAL A 56 13.75 -1.18 6.23
C VAL A 56 12.92 -0.69 7.42
N ALA A 57 12.58 0.59 7.47
CA ALA A 57 11.76 1.15 8.56
C ALA A 57 10.29 0.69 8.53
N ALA A 58 9.79 0.26 7.36
CA ALA A 58 8.41 -0.18 7.19
C ALA A 58 8.20 -1.69 7.45
N LEU A 59 9.28 -2.46 7.62
CA LEU A 59 9.27 -3.89 7.96
C LEU A 59 9.13 -4.10 9.48
#